data_AF-A0A9E2GCR1-F1
#
_entry.id   AF-A0A9E2GCR1-F1
#
_cell.length_a   1.000
_cell.length_b   1.000
_cell.length_c   1.000
_cell.angle_alpha   90.00
_cell.angle_beta   90.00
_cell.angle_gamma   90.00
#
_symmetry.space_group_name_H-M   'P 1'
#
loop_
_entity.id
_entity.type
_entity.pdbx_description
1 polymer ?
#
loop_
_entity_poly.entity_id
_entity_poly.type
_entity_poly.pdbx_seq_one_letter_code
_entity_poly.pdbx_strand_id
1 'polypeptide(L)'
;HNVSFVGADKLVQELGDAGEGVLITQVVPPPTERILLPATDQYCRLLTKYYPQDKPNFVSFEGFINAKILIEALRRAGRDISRESFIRALESIREHYVGIGASINFGPRDHQGMDDVYLTQVKNGQLQLLLYK
;
A
#
# COMPACT_ATOMS: atom_id res chain seq x y z
N HIS A 1 -24.36 -2.74 -5.83
CA HIS A 1 -23.72 -4.05 -5.55
C HIS A 1 -22.26 -3.81 -5.19
N ASN A 2 -21.75 -4.47 -4.16
CA ASN A 2 -20.35 -4.37 -3.71
C ASN A 2 -19.67 -5.74 -3.94
N VAL A 3 -18.46 -5.73 -4.48
CA VAL A 3 -17.60 -6.91 -4.66
C VAL A 3 -16.35 -6.63 -3.84
N SER A 4 -15.86 -7.62 -3.10
CA SER A 4 -14.75 -7.53 -2.14
C SER A 4 -13.60 -6.60 -2.58
N PHE A 5 -13.06 -5.85 -1.61
CA PHE A 5 -12.26 -4.63 -1.71
C PHE A 5 -13.07 -3.38 -2.15
N VAL A 6 -13.44 -2.55 -1.17
CA VAL A 6 -14.06 -1.25 -1.44
C VAL A 6 -12.95 -0.20 -1.57
N GLY A 7 -12.92 0.55 -2.67
CA GLY A 7 -12.06 1.73 -2.74
C GLY A 7 -12.52 2.73 -1.69
N ALA A 8 -11.74 2.91 -0.63
CA ALA A 8 -12.15 3.68 0.54
C ALA A 8 -12.55 5.12 0.18
N ASP A 9 -11.81 5.76 -0.73
CA ASP A 9 -12.16 7.09 -1.24
C ASP A 9 -13.53 7.13 -1.91
N LYS A 10 -13.88 6.10 -2.69
CA LYS A 10 -15.18 5.99 -3.36
C LYS A 10 -16.29 5.72 -2.35
N LEU A 11 -16.06 4.87 -1.36
CA LEU A 11 -17.03 4.62 -0.30
C LEU A 11 -17.37 5.91 0.44
N VAL A 12 -16.37 6.71 0.80
CA VAL A 12 -16.58 8.01 1.46
C VAL A 12 -17.38 8.96 0.58
N GLN A 13 -17.07 9.02 -0.71
CA GLN A 13 -17.82 9.85 -1.67
C GLN A 13 -19.29 9.45 -1.78
N GLU A 14 -19.59 8.15 -1.81
CA GLU A 14 -20.97 7.64 -1.94
C GLU A 14 -21.78 7.82 -0.65
N LEU A 15 -21.15 7.72 0.53
CA LEU A 15 -21.82 7.89 1.82
C LEU A 15 -22.09 9.36 2.17
N GLY A 16 -21.26 10.28 1.68
CA GLY A 16 -21.34 11.70 2.05
C GLY A 16 -21.33 11.88 3.58
N ASP A 17 -22.22 12.72 4.09
CA ASP A 17 -22.32 13.02 5.53
C ASP A 17 -22.64 11.79 6.39
N ALA A 18 -23.33 10.78 5.84
CA ALA A 18 -23.63 9.54 6.55
C ALA A 18 -22.37 8.67 6.78
N GLY A 19 -21.26 9.01 6.13
CA GLY A 19 -19.98 8.33 6.30
C GLY A 19 -19.22 8.75 7.55
N GLU A 20 -19.59 9.84 8.21
CA GLU A 20 -18.86 10.35 9.38
C GLU A 20 -18.72 9.29 10.48
N GLY A 21 -17.51 9.11 10.99
CA GLY A 21 -17.21 8.15 12.04
C GLY A 21 -17.03 6.70 11.58
N VAL A 22 -17.34 6.37 10.31
CA VAL A 22 -17.12 5.02 9.76
C VAL A 22 -15.64 4.64 9.86
N LEU A 23 -15.40 3.44 10.39
CA LEU A 23 -14.07 2.83 10.48
C LEU A 23 -13.82 1.94 9.27
N ILE A 24 -12.64 2.05 8.68
CA ILE A 24 -12.23 1.24 7.53
C ILE A 24 -10.81 0.73 7.77
N THR A 25 -10.63 -0.59 7.66
CA THR A 25 -9.31 -1.21 7.67
C THR A 25 -8.69 -1.13 6.29
N GLN A 26 -7.46 -0.62 6.21
CA GLN A 26 -6.70 -0.49 4.97
C GLN A 26 -5.50 -1.43 5.00
N VAL A 27 -5.12 -1.94 3.84
CA VAL A 27 -3.90 -2.75 3.64
C VAL A 27 -2.66 -1.89 3.39
N VAL A 28 -2.85 -0.59 3.16
CA VAL A 28 -1.76 0.40 3.07
C VAL A 28 -2.18 1.65 3.84
N PRO A 29 -1.23 2.45 4.35
CA PRO A 29 -1.58 3.69 5.04
C PRO A 29 -2.17 4.71 4.05
N PRO A 30 -2.89 5.74 4.54
CA PRO A 30 -3.35 6.83 3.70
C PRO A 30 -2.19 7.44 2.89
N PRO A 31 -2.31 7.59 1.57
CA PRO A 31 -1.24 8.14 0.74
C PRO A 31 -0.99 9.64 1.01
N THR A 32 -1.89 10.28 1.74
CA THR A 32 -1.79 11.67 2.22
C THR A 32 -1.02 11.80 3.54
N GLU A 33 -0.76 10.70 4.25
CA GLU A 33 0.02 10.69 5.50
C GLU A 33 1.51 10.80 5.20
N ARG A 34 2.03 12.04 5.14
CA ARG A 34 3.41 12.34 4.68
C ARG A 34 4.42 12.53 5.79
N ILE A 35 3.97 12.68 7.04
CA ILE A 35 4.87 13.05 8.14
C ILE A 35 5.67 11.84 8.62
N LEU A 36 5.05 10.66 8.63
CA LEU A 36 5.62 9.48 9.27
C LEU A 36 6.14 8.42 8.27
N LEU A 37 5.82 8.56 6.98
CA LEU A 37 5.94 7.46 6.02
C LEU A 37 6.69 7.89 4.74
N PRO A 38 8.00 7.60 4.62
CA PRO A 38 8.79 8.04 3.46
C PRO A 38 8.27 7.57 2.10
N ALA A 39 7.55 6.44 2.05
CA ALA A 39 6.97 5.93 0.82
C ALA A 39 5.85 6.82 0.27
N THR A 40 5.08 7.49 1.12
CA THR A 40 3.96 8.34 0.69
C THR A 40 4.47 9.59 -0.01
N ASP A 41 5.53 10.22 0.52
CA ASP A 41 6.21 11.34 -0.14
C ASP A 41 6.81 10.94 -1.49
N GLN A 42 7.56 9.82 -1.52
CA GLN A 42 8.15 9.30 -2.75
C GLN A 42 7.09 9.02 -3.82
N TYR A 43 6.00 8.36 -3.42
CA TYR A 43 4.86 8.08 -4.29
C TYR A 43 4.23 9.36 -4.82
N CYS A 44 3.88 10.31 -3.95
CA CYS A 44 3.25 11.56 -4.34
C CYS A 44 4.12 12.35 -5.32
N ARG A 45 5.44 12.43 -5.07
CA ARG A 45 6.38 13.12 -5.97
C ARG A 45 6.45 12.47 -7.35
N LEU A 46 6.47 11.13 -7.41
CA LEU A 46 6.51 10.40 -8.68
C LEU A 46 5.18 10.47 -9.42
N LEU A 47 4.05 10.42 -8.70
CA LEU A 47 2.72 10.59 -9.26
C LEU A 47 2.59 11.97 -9.92
N THR A 48 2.93 13.05 -9.20
CA THR A 48 2.91 14.41 -9.77
C THR A 48 3.83 14.54 -10.99
N LYS A 49 4.99 13.87 -10.98
CA LYS A 49 5.94 13.94 -12.09
C LYS A 49 5.44 13.22 -13.35
N TYR A 50 4.90 12.01 -13.21
CA TYR A 50 4.58 11.15 -14.36
C TYR A 50 3.09 11.16 -14.75
N TYR A 51 2.20 11.48 -13.80
CA TYR A 51 0.74 11.49 -13.96
C TYR A 51 0.14 12.74 -13.27
N PRO A 52 0.45 13.96 -13.76
CA PRO A 52 0.10 15.21 -13.07
C PRO A 52 -1.41 15.47 -12.93
N GLN A 53 -2.25 14.75 -13.69
CA GLN A 53 -3.71 14.85 -13.61
C GLN A 53 -4.33 13.88 -12.59
N ASP A 54 -3.55 12.90 -12.12
CA ASP A 54 -4.02 11.90 -11.18
C ASP A 54 -3.85 12.37 -9.73
N LYS A 55 -4.78 11.95 -8.87
CA LYS A 55 -4.74 12.23 -7.44
C LYS A 55 -4.27 11.00 -6.66
N PRO A 56 -3.48 11.19 -5.58
CA PRO A 56 -3.14 10.11 -4.66
C PRO A 56 -4.39 9.35 -4.19
N ASN A 57 -4.35 8.02 -4.25
CA ASN A 57 -5.42 7.15 -3.77
C ASN A 57 -4.83 5.81 -3.28
N PHE A 58 -5.57 5.09 -2.45
CA PHE A 58 -5.10 3.83 -1.84
C PHE A 58 -4.66 2.79 -2.87
N VAL A 59 -5.45 2.63 -3.95
CA VAL A 59 -5.21 1.58 -4.96
C VAL A 59 -3.88 1.78 -5.69
N SER A 60 -3.65 2.99 -6.19
CA SER A 60 -2.40 3.28 -6.91
C SER A 60 -1.20 3.36 -5.98
N PHE A 61 -1.39 3.71 -4.70
CA PHE A 61 -0.32 3.64 -3.71
C PHE A 61 0.06 2.20 -3.38
N GLU A 62 -0.92 1.29 -3.21
CA GLU A 62 -0.67 -0.14 -3.07
C GLU A 62 0.09 -0.70 -4.27
N GLY A 63 -0.32 -0.33 -5.49
CA GLY A 63 0.40 -0.68 -6.72
C GLY A 63 1.86 -0.20 -6.71
N PHE A 64 2.11 1.02 -6.21
CA PHE A 64 3.46 1.55 -6.05
C PHE A 64 4.30 0.75 -5.05
N ILE A 65 3.72 0.34 -3.92
CA ILE A 65 4.40 -0.51 -2.93
C ILE A 65 4.72 -1.88 -3.52
N ASN A 66 3.75 -2.50 -4.21
CA ASN A 66 3.94 -3.79 -4.88
C ASN A 66 5.05 -3.70 -5.94
N ALA A 67 5.15 -2.60 -6.67
CA ALA A 67 6.25 -2.36 -7.61
C ALA A 67 7.62 -2.26 -6.91
N LYS A 68 7.71 -1.62 -5.73
CA LYS A 68 8.95 -1.59 -4.94
C LYS A 68 9.38 -2.99 -4.50
N ILE A 69 8.44 -3.82 -4.05
CA ILE A 69 8.69 -5.21 -3.66
C ILE A 69 9.16 -6.02 -4.87
N LEU A 70 8.50 -5.87 -6.02
CA LEU A 70 8.88 -6.51 -7.27
C LEU A 70 10.33 -6.17 -7.65
N ILE A 71 10.69 -4.88 -7.61
CA ILE A 71 12.06 -4.43 -7.92
C ILE A 71 13.08 -5.06 -6.97
N GLU A 72 12.77 -5.17 -5.67
CA GLU A 72 13.67 -5.83 -4.72
C GLU A 72 13.84 -7.31 -5.02
N ALA A 73 12.75 -8.02 -5.35
CA ALA A 73 12.83 -9.42 -5.76
C ALA A 73 13.64 -9.61 -7.05
N LEU A 74 13.44 -8.74 -8.06
CA LEU A 74 14.24 -8.74 -9.29
C LEU A 74 15.72 -8.49 -9.01
N ARG A 75 16.05 -7.53 -8.12
CA ARG A 75 17.42 -7.24 -7.71
C ARG A 75 18.08 -8.46 -7.06
N ARG A 76 17.35 -9.19 -6.22
CA ARG A 76 17.82 -10.41 -5.56
C ARG A 76 17.95 -11.60 -6.52
N ALA A 77 17.07 -11.70 -7.51
CA ALA A 77 17.11 -12.77 -8.52
C ALA A 77 18.36 -12.69 -9.42
N GLY A 78 18.91 -11.49 -9.60
CA GLY A 78 20.12 -11.27 -10.40
C GLY A 78 19.84 -11.21 -11.91
N ARG A 79 20.91 -11.26 -12.72
CA ARG A 79 20.85 -11.00 -14.17
C ARG A 79 20.18 -12.12 -14.96
N ASP A 80 20.45 -13.38 -14.61
CA ASP A 80 19.95 -14.56 -15.31
C ASP A 80 18.64 -15.04 -14.68
N ILE A 81 17.61 -14.20 -14.81
CA ILE A 81 16.32 -14.42 -14.17
C ILE A 81 15.51 -15.53 -14.87
N SER A 82 14.96 -16.43 -14.07
CA SER A 82 13.93 -17.40 -14.44
C SER A 82 12.72 -17.23 -13.52
N ARG A 83 11.60 -17.89 -13.84
CA ARG A 83 10.44 -17.92 -12.94
C ARG A 83 10.81 -18.48 -11.56
N GLU A 84 11.57 -19.55 -11.54
CA GLU A 84 11.96 -20.25 -10.32
C GLU A 84 12.97 -19.43 -9.51
N SER A 85 13.93 -18.76 -10.17
CA SER A 85 14.86 -17.88 -9.45
C SER A 85 14.16 -16.63 -8.90
N PHE A 86 13.19 -16.09 -9.63
CA PHE A 86 12.36 -14.99 -9.15
C PHE A 86 11.51 -15.36 -7.93
N ILE A 87 10.83 -16.51 -7.95
CA ILE A 87 10.04 -16.99 -6.81
C ILE A 87 10.93 -17.17 -5.58
N ARG A 88 12.08 -17.86 -5.73
CA ARG A 88 13.03 -18.02 -4.62
C ARG A 88 13.55 -16.68 -4.10
N ALA A 89 13.79 -15.71 -4.97
CA ALA A 89 14.22 -14.39 -4.58
C ALA A 89 13.14 -13.64 -3.79
N LEU A 90 11.89 -13.71 -4.22
CA LEU A 90 10.74 -13.12 -3.51
C LEU A 90 10.55 -13.80 -2.14
N GLU A 91 10.54 -15.14 -2.09
CA GLU A 91 10.46 -15.93 -0.86
C GLU A 91 11.65 -15.76 0.09
N SER A 92 12.74 -15.10 -0.34
CA SER A 92 13.90 -14.75 0.49
C SER A 92 13.77 -13.40 1.19
N ILE A 93 12.77 -12.59 0.84
CA ILE A 93 12.56 -11.27 1.44
C ILE A 93 12.17 -11.45 2.91
N ARG A 94 12.97 -10.87 3.80
CA ARG A 94 12.76 -10.78 5.24
C ARG A 94 13.05 -9.36 5.67
N GLU A 95 12.25 -8.86 6.60
CA GLU A 95 12.39 -7.55 7.26
C GLU A 95 12.71 -6.42 6.27
N HIS A 96 12.08 -6.44 5.09
CA HIS A 96 12.36 -5.45 4.06
C HIS A 96 11.44 -4.23 4.20
N TYR A 97 12.03 -3.07 4.44
CA TYR A 97 11.27 -1.84 4.65
C TYR A 97 11.02 -1.10 3.34
N VAL A 98 9.75 -1.00 2.95
CA VAL A 98 9.30 -0.23 1.77
C VAL A 98 8.94 1.22 2.09
N GLY A 99 8.99 1.60 3.38
CA GLY A 99 8.75 2.97 3.86
C GLY A 99 7.30 3.25 4.26
N ILE A 100 6.53 2.22 4.61
CA ILE A 100 5.13 2.31 5.06
C ILE A 100 4.96 2.09 6.57
N GLY A 101 6.06 2.03 7.33
CA GLY A 101 6.02 1.74 8.76
C GLY A 101 5.98 0.24 9.10
N ALA A 102 5.70 -0.61 8.10
CA ALA A 102 5.75 -2.06 8.20
C ALA A 102 6.94 -2.67 7.44
N SER A 103 7.36 -3.86 7.89
CA SER A 103 8.36 -4.68 7.20
C SER A 103 7.67 -5.72 6.31
N ILE A 104 8.25 -5.98 5.14
CA ILE A 104 7.77 -6.98 4.21
C ILE A 104 8.52 -8.30 4.44
N ASN A 105 7.75 -9.38 4.60
CA ASN A 105 8.24 -10.72 4.85
C ASN A 105 7.52 -11.70 3.94
N PHE A 106 8.26 -12.55 3.23
CA PHE A 106 7.71 -13.68 2.50
C PHE A 106 8.38 -14.96 2.99
N GLY A 107 7.96 -16.12 2.50
CA GLY A 107 8.63 -17.38 2.75
C GLY A 107 8.09 -18.51 1.87
N PRO A 108 8.76 -19.66 1.83
CA PRO A 108 8.35 -20.79 0.99
C PRO A 108 7.00 -21.41 1.38
N ARG A 109 6.45 -21.03 2.55
CA ARG A 109 5.14 -21.44 3.04
C ARG A 109 4.25 -20.27 3.44
N ASP A 110 4.69 -19.05 3.17
CA ASP A 110 3.99 -17.83 3.52
C ASP A 110 4.18 -16.80 2.42
N HIS A 111 3.14 -16.62 1.61
CA HIS A 111 3.14 -15.73 0.47
C HIS A 111 2.39 -14.42 0.75
N GLN A 112 2.07 -14.15 2.02
CA GLN A 112 1.49 -12.89 2.46
C GLN A 112 2.58 -11.97 3.00
N GLY A 113 2.86 -10.90 2.26
CA GLY A 113 3.99 -10.00 2.55
C GLY A 113 3.90 -9.26 3.88
N MET A 114 2.68 -9.11 4.40
CA MET A 114 2.33 -8.29 5.54
C MET A 114 0.98 -8.72 6.09
N ASP A 115 0.87 -8.79 7.42
CA ASP A 115 -0.37 -9.06 8.15
C ASP A 115 -0.98 -7.80 8.78
N ASP A 116 -0.17 -6.73 8.87
CA ASP A 116 -0.53 -5.45 9.48
C ASP A 116 -1.69 -4.77 8.74
N VAL A 117 -2.47 -4.02 9.50
CA VAL A 117 -3.57 -3.21 8.98
C VAL A 117 -3.53 -1.78 9.50
N TYR A 118 -3.96 -0.86 8.65
CA TYR A 118 -4.05 0.56 8.98
C TYR A 118 -5.51 0.90 9.24
N LEU A 119 -5.84 1.25 10.47
CA LEU A 119 -7.21 1.63 10.82
C LEU A 119 -7.42 3.11 10.51
N THR A 120 -8.37 3.40 9.62
CA THR A 120 -8.77 4.76 9.29
C THR A 120 -10.19 5.05 9.76
N GLN A 121 -10.47 6.32 10.00
CA GLN A 121 -11.81 6.83 10.29
C GLN A 121 -12.16 7.94 9.31
N VAL A 122 -13.40 7.96 8.85
CA VAL A 122 -13.94 9.10 8.12
C VAL A 122 -14.19 10.23 9.09
N LYS A 123 -13.49 11.35 8.88
CA LYS A 123 -13.72 12.63 9.57
C LYS A 123 -13.74 13.77 8.59
N ASN A 124 -14.79 14.58 8.63
CA ASN A 124 -14.99 15.73 7.73
C ASN A 124 -14.87 15.31 6.25
N GLY A 125 -15.43 14.15 5.90
CA GLY A 125 -15.37 13.59 4.54
C GLY A 125 -13.97 13.14 4.09
N GLN A 126 -13.01 12.98 4.99
CA GLN A 126 -11.66 12.51 4.70
C GLN A 126 -11.28 11.31 5.56
N LEU A 127 -10.41 10.44 5.04
CA LEU A 127 -9.88 9.30 5.78
C LEU A 127 -8.67 9.73 6.60
N GLN A 128 -8.81 9.68 7.92
CA GLN A 128 -7.73 9.97 8.86
C GLN A 128 -7.19 8.67 9.46
N LEU A 129 -5.87 8.51 9.49
CA LEU A 129 -5.21 7.39 10.18
C LEU A 129 -5.45 7.51 11.70
N LEU A 130 -5.96 6.45 12.32
CA LEU A 130 -6.12 6.37 13.78
C LEU A 130 -4.99 5.58 14.43
N LEU A 131 -4.67 4.42 13.86
CA LEU A 131 -3.73 3.47 14.44
C LEU A 131 -3.10 2.61 13.35
N TYR A 132 -1.84 2.27 13.56
CA TYR A 132 -1.11 1.22 12.85
C TYR A 132 -0.95 0.03 13.81
N LYS A 133 -1.31 -1.17 13.36
CA LYS A 133 -1.20 -2.42 14.13
C LYS A 133 -0.55 -3.50 13.31
#